data_AF-A0A971GZW3-F1
#
_entry.id   AF-A0A971GZW3-F1
#
_cell.length_a   1.000
_cell.length_b   1.000
_cell.length_c   1.000
_cell.angle_alpha   90.00
_cell.angle_beta   90.00
_cell.angle_gamma   90.00
#
_symmetry.space_group_name_H-M   'P 1'
#
loop_
_entity.id
_entity.type
_entity.pdbx_description
1 polymer ?
#
loop_
_entity_poly.entity_id
_entity_poly.type
_entity_poly.pdbx_seq_one_letter_code
_entity_poly.pdbx_strand_id
1 'polypeptide(L)'
;MLLFLWSIPPGTREDGTFSEEAFQSWYSTAIQICKESNYMVEAMTALGGVLTYVPEDPSGFWINRAVASVLDTELCEALCSRFIFKKRSSLGVHFVDPTGESERELANYYSDLAIKTREASFFRLAVKLDLLAEHFRRESKRIHKTSGD
;
A
#
# COMPACT_ATOMS: atom_id res chain seq x y z
N MET A 1 -18.08 -11.19 -15.29
CA MET A 1 -18.27 -9.81 -14.80
C MET A 1 -18.05 -9.78 -13.28
N LEU A 2 -16.82 -10.03 -12.84
CA LEU A 2 -16.41 -10.00 -11.42
C LEU A 2 -15.20 -9.07 -11.21
N LEU A 3 -14.44 -8.80 -12.28
CA LEU A 3 -13.22 -7.99 -12.26
C LEU A 3 -13.47 -6.49 -12.05
N PHE A 4 -14.66 -5.96 -12.36
CA PHE A 4 -14.92 -4.52 -12.26
C PHE A 4 -15.23 -4.07 -10.81
N LEU A 5 -15.79 -4.95 -9.97
CA LEU A 5 -16.04 -4.64 -8.55
C LEU A 5 -14.75 -4.48 -7.72
N TRP A 6 -13.61 -4.93 -8.23
CA TRP A 6 -12.32 -4.87 -7.53
C TRP A 6 -11.62 -3.50 -7.65
N SER A 7 -12.27 -2.52 -8.28
CA SER A 7 -11.78 -1.15 -8.40
C SER A 7 -12.58 -0.13 -7.60
N ILE A 8 -13.70 -0.53 -6.98
CA ILE A 8 -14.51 0.34 -6.13
C ILE A 8 -14.15 0.00 -4.67
N PRO A 9 -13.54 0.92 -3.92
CA PRO A 9 -13.24 0.67 -2.53
C PRO A 9 -14.49 0.41 -1.69
N PRO A 10 -14.45 -0.53 -0.74
CA PRO A 10 -15.49 -0.63 0.27
C PRO A 10 -15.58 0.69 1.05
N GLY A 11 -16.80 1.14 1.35
CA GLY A 11 -17.03 2.48 1.93
C GLY A 11 -17.28 3.58 0.90
N THR A 12 -17.20 3.28 -0.40
CA THR A 12 -17.66 4.20 -1.46
C THR A 12 -19.20 4.25 -1.45
N ARG A 13 -19.77 5.46 -1.36
CA ARG A 13 -21.20 5.75 -1.40
C ARG A 13 -21.70 5.79 -2.85
N GLU A 14 -23.03 5.81 -3.03
CA GLU A 14 -23.66 5.88 -4.36
C GLU A 14 -23.29 7.13 -5.17
N ASP A 15 -22.95 8.22 -4.48
CA ASP A 15 -22.47 9.47 -5.08
C ASP A 15 -20.97 9.43 -5.45
N GLY A 16 -20.29 8.30 -5.24
CA GLY A 16 -18.87 8.11 -5.52
C GLY A 16 -17.94 8.64 -4.44
N THR A 17 -18.47 9.23 -3.36
CA THR A 17 -17.65 9.70 -2.23
C THR A 17 -17.24 8.54 -1.32
N PHE A 18 -16.07 8.65 -0.70
CA PHE A 18 -15.57 7.66 0.25
C PHE A 18 -15.97 8.04 1.69
N SER A 19 -16.55 7.10 2.43
CA SER A 19 -16.89 7.26 3.85
C SER A 19 -16.04 6.34 4.71
N GLU A 20 -15.25 6.95 5.58
CA GLU A 20 -14.37 6.25 6.50
C GLU A 20 -15.15 5.35 7.47
N GLU A 21 -16.29 5.82 7.97
CA GLU A 21 -17.15 5.06 8.88
C GLU A 21 -17.72 3.82 8.20
N ALA A 22 -18.23 3.98 6.97
CA ALA A 22 -18.76 2.87 6.18
C ALA A 22 -17.65 1.85 5.85
N PHE A 23 -16.45 2.33 5.51
CA PHE A 23 -15.29 1.49 5.29
C PHE A 23 -14.91 0.69 6.54
N GLN A 24 -14.81 1.33 7.71
CA GLN A 24 -14.45 0.66 8.96
C GLN A 24 -15.49 -0.38 9.38
N SER A 25 -16.79 -0.05 9.24
CA SER A 25 -17.88 -0.99 9.51
C SER A 25 -17.78 -2.21 8.59
N TRP A 26 -17.60 -1.98 7.28
CA TRP A 26 -17.43 -3.05 6.31
C TRP A 26 -16.20 -3.91 6.62
N TYR A 27 -15.07 -3.29 6.95
CA TYR A 27 -13.82 -3.98 7.26
C TYR A 27 -13.98 -4.90 8.47
N SER A 28 -14.59 -4.41 9.56
CA SER A 28 -14.87 -5.20 10.76
C SER A 28 -15.71 -6.45 10.44
N THR A 29 -16.78 -6.29 9.66
CA THR A 29 -17.61 -7.40 9.21
C THR A 29 -16.84 -8.39 8.32
N ALA A 30 -16.05 -7.88 7.37
CA ALA A 30 -15.25 -8.71 6.47
C ALA A 30 -14.23 -9.56 7.24
N ILE A 31 -13.55 -8.98 8.23
CA ILE A 31 -12.63 -9.71 9.10
C ILE A 31 -13.33 -10.84 9.85
N GLN A 32 -14.53 -10.59 10.39
CA GLN A 32 -15.28 -11.62 11.11
C GLN A 32 -15.63 -12.81 10.20
N ILE A 33 -16.12 -12.55 8.99
CA ILE A 33 -16.45 -13.58 7.99
C ILE A 33 -15.19 -14.37 7.57
N CYS A 34 -14.06 -13.69 7.39
CA CYS A 34 -12.81 -14.32 6.98
C CYS A 34 -12.22 -15.23 8.06
N LYS A 35 -12.41 -14.89 9.35
CA LYS A 35 -11.98 -15.74 10.47
C LYS A 35 -12.68 -17.10 10.47
N GLU A 36 -13.94 -17.13 10.05
CA GLU A 36 -14.76 -18.33 10.03
C GLU A 36 -14.46 -19.26 8.83
N SER A 37 -13.80 -18.73 7.78
CA SER A 37 -13.66 -19.40 6.48
C SER A 37 -12.22 -19.79 6.10
N ASN A 38 -11.22 -19.53 6.95
CA ASN A 38 -9.80 -19.84 6.73
C ASN A 38 -9.15 -19.18 5.48
N TYR A 39 -9.81 -18.21 4.85
CA TYR A 39 -9.31 -17.45 3.68
C TYR A 39 -8.80 -16.05 4.05
N MET A 40 -8.37 -15.86 5.29
CA MET A 40 -7.98 -14.53 5.81
C MET A 40 -6.86 -13.89 4.99
N VAL A 41 -5.80 -14.64 4.67
CA VAL A 41 -4.62 -14.08 3.99
C VAL A 41 -4.96 -13.68 2.55
N GLU A 42 -5.68 -14.52 1.83
CA GLU A 42 -6.11 -14.27 0.46
C GLU A 42 -7.07 -13.07 0.38
N ALA A 43 -8.05 -13.02 1.28
CA ALA A 43 -9.00 -11.91 1.35
C ALA A 43 -8.31 -10.57 1.67
N MET A 44 -7.36 -10.57 2.60
CA MET A 44 -6.61 -9.36 2.97
C MET A 44 -5.66 -8.92 1.85
N THR A 45 -5.03 -9.87 1.15
CA THR A 45 -4.18 -9.56 -0.02
C THR A 45 -4.99 -8.94 -1.16
N ALA A 46 -6.20 -9.47 -1.39
CA ALA A 46 -7.15 -8.91 -2.34
C ALA A 46 -7.56 -7.48 -1.95
N LEU A 47 -7.99 -7.30 -0.70
CA LEU A 47 -8.41 -6.01 -0.15
C LEU A 47 -7.31 -4.96 -0.27
N GLY A 48 -6.06 -5.29 0.08
CA GLY A 48 -4.92 -4.38 -0.05
C GLY A 48 -4.77 -3.78 -1.46
N GLY A 49 -5.07 -4.58 -2.50
CA GLY A 49 -5.08 -4.08 -3.87
C GLY A 49 -6.22 -3.10 -4.16
N VAL A 50 -7.41 -3.35 -3.62
CA VAL A 50 -8.59 -2.49 -3.77
C VAL A 50 -8.38 -1.15 -3.05
N LEU A 51 -7.71 -1.15 -1.90
CA LEU A 51 -7.46 0.06 -1.11
C LEU A 51 -6.61 1.11 -1.83
N THR A 52 -5.92 0.75 -2.93
CA THR A 52 -5.20 1.72 -3.77
C THR A 52 -6.10 2.67 -4.56
N TYR A 53 -7.39 2.35 -4.68
CA TYR A 53 -8.38 3.20 -5.34
C TYR A 53 -9.08 4.18 -4.37
N VAL A 54 -8.79 4.09 -3.07
CA VAL A 54 -9.31 5.06 -2.09
C VAL A 54 -8.70 6.43 -2.38
N PRO A 55 -9.50 7.51 -2.43
CA PRO A 55 -8.99 8.88 -2.58
C PRO A 55 -7.95 9.23 -1.50
N GLU A 56 -7.09 10.19 -1.79
CA GLU A 56 -6.11 10.68 -0.81
C GLU A 56 -6.80 11.36 0.38
N ASP A 57 -6.06 11.49 1.48
CA ASP A 57 -6.61 12.05 2.71
C ASP A 57 -6.94 13.54 2.56
N PRO A 58 -8.11 14.02 3.02
CA PRO A 58 -8.45 15.43 2.97
C PRO A 58 -7.48 16.34 3.73
N SER A 59 -6.74 15.81 4.73
CA SER A 59 -5.72 16.57 5.47
C SER A 59 -4.39 16.73 4.73
N GLY A 60 -4.25 16.14 3.53
CA GLY A 60 -3.00 16.12 2.77
C GLY A 60 -2.01 15.03 3.22
N PHE A 61 -2.46 14.08 4.04
CA PHE A 61 -1.70 12.86 4.30
C PHE A 61 -1.68 11.99 3.03
N TRP A 62 -0.55 11.33 2.75
CA TRP A 62 -0.27 10.67 1.46
C TRP A 62 -1.17 9.46 1.15
N ILE A 63 -1.94 9.02 2.13
CA ILE A 63 -2.94 7.96 2.06
C ILE A 63 -4.09 8.33 2.99
N ASN A 64 -5.33 8.00 2.66
CA ASN A 64 -6.45 8.17 3.58
C ASN A 64 -6.18 7.50 4.95
N ARG A 65 -6.41 8.20 6.05
CA ARG A 65 -6.09 7.73 7.41
C ARG A 65 -6.86 6.49 7.83
N ALA A 66 -8.09 6.31 7.37
CA ALA A 66 -8.85 5.08 7.63
C ALA A 66 -8.16 3.88 6.97
N VAL A 67 -7.64 4.05 5.74
CA VAL A 67 -6.84 3.02 5.08
C VAL A 67 -5.53 2.78 5.82
N ALA A 68 -4.82 3.84 6.23
CA ALA A 68 -3.58 3.72 7.00
C ALA A 68 -3.80 2.91 8.29
N SER A 69 -4.91 3.14 9.00
CA SER A 69 -5.24 2.40 10.22
C SER A 69 -5.40 0.90 9.98
N VAL A 70 -6.01 0.50 8.87
CA VAL A 70 -6.17 -0.91 8.48
C VAL A 70 -4.84 -1.53 8.08
N LEU A 71 -4.01 -0.77 7.35
CA LEU A 71 -2.65 -1.16 6.98
C LEU A 71 -1.68 -1.16 8.18
N ASP A 72 -2.06 -0.59 9.33
CA ASP A 72 -1.23 -0.57 10.55
C ASP A 72 -1.63 -1.64 11.57
N THR A 73 -2.38 -2.65 11.14
CA THR A 73 -2.80 -3.78 12.00
C THR A 73 -1.81 -4.96 11.92
N GLU A 74 -2.06 -6.00 12.70
CA GLU A 74 -1.38 -7.29 12.63
C GLU A 74 -1.50 -7.96 11.24
N LEU A 75 -2.50 -7.57 10.45
CA LEU A 75 -2.73 -8.07 9.09
C LEU A 75 -1.94 -7.31 8.02
N CYS A 76 -1.09 -6.34 8.41
CA CYS A 76 -0.32 -5.56 7.44
C CYS A 76 0.51 -6.43 6.49
N GLU A 77 1.05 -7.58 6.91
CA GLU A 77 1.78 -8.44 5.97
C GLU A 77 0.95 -8.78 4.71
N ALA A 78 -0.29 -9.22 4.92
CA ALA A 78 -1.20 -9.58 3.84
C ALA A 78 -1.70 -8.32 3.11
N LEU A 79 -2.16 -7.30 3.85
CA LEU A 79 -2.75 -6.07 3.29
C LEU A 79 -1.73 -5.21 2.53
N CYS A 80 -0.56 -5.00 3.11
CA CYS A 80 0.44 -4.05 2.62
C CYS A 80 1.11 -4.56 1.32
N SER A 81 1.23 -5.88 1.12
CA SER A 81 1.92 -6.48 -0.03
C SER A 81 1.37 -5.99 -1.39
N ARG A 82 0.06 -6.14 -1.62
CA ARG A 82 -0.59 -5.78 -2.88
C ARG A 82 -0.81 -4.28 -3.01
N PHE A 83 -1.07 -3.58 -1.90
CA PHE A 83 -1.22 -2.13 -1.84
C PHE A 83 0.04 -1.44 -2.36
N ILE A 84 1.18 -1.79 -1.77
CA ILE A 84 2.49 -1.25 -2.10
C ILE A 84 2.86 -1.56 -3.56
N PHE A 85 2.66 -2.81 -4.00
CA PHE A 85 3.00 -3.23 -5.36
C PHE A 85 2.24 -2.42 -6.42
N LYS A 86 0.94 -2.17 -6.19
CA LYS A 86 0.14 -1.34 -7.09
C LYS A 86 0.55 0.13 -7.06
N LYS A 87 0.87 0.68 -5.88
CA LYS A 87 1.36 2.07 -5.78
C LYS A 87 2.66 2.26 -6.57
N ARG A 88 3.57 1.29 -6.57
CA ARG A 88 4.75 1.27 -7.45
C ARG A 88 4.38 1.35 -8.93
N SER A 89 3.41 0.55 -9.36
CA SER A 89 2.94 0.56 -10.75
C SER A 89 2.34 1.91 -11.16
N SER A 90 1.68 2.63 -10.25
CA SER A 90 1.14 3.97 -10.53
C SER A 90 2.21 5.05 -10.69
N LEU A 91 3.43 4.83 -10.21
CA LEU A 91 4.55 5.76 -10.41
C LEU A 91 5.13 5.69 -11.84
N GLY A 92 4.61 4.82 -12.70
CA GLY A 92 5.01 4.76 -14.12
C GLY A 92 6.45 4.26 -14.33
N VAL A 93 7.09 3.69 -13.31
CA VAL A 93 8.43 3.10 -13.40
C VAL A 93 8.35 1.81 -14.22
N HIS A 94 8.42 1.97 -15.54
CA HIS A 94 8.31 0.90 -16.54
C HIS A 94 9.63 0.54 -17.21
N PHE A 95 10.75 1.13 -16.79
CA PHE A 95 12.06 0.91 -17.40
C PHE A 95 13.09 0.57 -16.33
N VAL A 96 13.88 -0.48 -16.58
CA VAL A 96 15.09 -0.76 -15.78
C VAL A 96 16.12 0.26 -16.22
N ASP A 97 16.38 1.24 -15.37
CA ASP A 97 17.43 2.22 -15.58
C ASP A 97 18.78 1.55 -15.27
N PRO A 98 19.66 1.38 -16.27
CA PRO A 98 20.95 0.73 -16.05
C PRO A 98 21.85 1.53 -15.11
N THR A 99 21.55 2.78 -14.78
CA THR A 99 22.35 3.56 -13.82
C THR A 99 21.97 3.27 -12.36
N GLY A 100 20.80 2.66 -12.12
CA GLY A 100 20.25 2.42 -10.78
C GLY A 100 19.65 3.67 -10.12
N GLU A 101 19.48 4.78 -10.86
CA GLU A 101 18.93 6.04 -10.34
C GLU A 101 17.43 5.91 -10.05
N SER A 102 16.67 5.22 -10.91
CA SER A 102 15.25 4.93 -10.67
C SER A 102 15.01 4.18 -9.34
N GLU A 103 15.84 3.20 -9.02
CA GLU A 103 15.79 2.49 -7.74
C GLU A 103 16.19 3.40 -6.56
N ARG A 104 17.11 4.34 -6.77
CA ARG A 104 17.49 5.32 -5.75
C ARG A 104 16.35 6.28 -5.43
N GLU A 105 15.65 6.77 -6.45
CA GLU A 105 14.46 7.62 -6.29
C GLU A 105 13.35 6.89 -5.54
N LEU A 106 13.07 5.64 -5.89
CA LEU A 106 12.09 4.81 -5.17
C LEU A 106 12.50 4.59 -3.71
N ALA A 107 13.78 4.35 -3.43
CA ALA A 107 14.27 4.20 -2.07
C ALA A 107 14.04 5.46 -1.23
N ASN A 108 14.35 6.64 -1.79
CA ASN A 108 14.11 7.92 -1.12
C ASN A 108 12.61 8.18 -0.91
N TYR A 109 11.80 7.95 -1.95
CA TYR A 109 10.35 8.11 -1.89
C TYR A 109 9.72 7.28 -0.76
N TYR A 110 10.05 5.99 -0.67
CA TYR A 110 9.50 5.13 0.38
C TYR A 110 10.07 5.45 1.77
N SER A 111 11.31 5.93 1.86
CA SER A 111 11.89 6.44 3.11
C SER A 111 11.13 7.66 3.63
N ASP A 112 10.80 8.62 2.76
CA ASP A 112 10.03 9.80 3.13
C ASP A 112 8.61 9.45 3.57
N LEU A 113 7.97 8.50 2.88
CA LEU A 113 6.66 7.99 3.30
C LEU A 113 6.75 7.30 4.66
N ALA A 114 7.79 6.50 4.93
CA ALA A 114 7.97 5.85 6.22
C ALA A 114 8.08 6.86 7.37
N ILE A 115 8.81 7.96 7.16
CA ILE A 115 8.94 9.07 8.14
C ILE A 115 7.57 9.69 8.42
N LYS A 116 6.86 10.16 7.38
CA LYS A 116 5.52 10.77 7.52
C LYS A 116 4.52 9.84 8.21
N THR A 117 4.60 8.55 7.89
CA THR A 117 3.72 7.51 8.44
C THR A 117 4.00 7.26 9.91
N ARG A 118 5.28 7.25 10.30
CA ARG A 118 5.72 7.14 11.69
C ARG A 118 5.32 8.36 12.52
N GLU A 119 5.47 9.57 11.98
CA GLU A 119 5.01 10.81 12.62
C GLU A 119 3.49 10.80 12.85
N ALA A 120 2.74 10.18 11.94
CA ALA A 120 1.31 9.92 12.08
C ALA A 120 0.97 8.74 13.01
N SER A 121 1.95 8.15 13.71
CA SER A 121 1.82 7.03 14.65
C SER A 121 1.38 5.68 14.03
N PHE A 122 1.53 5.50 12.72
CA PHE A 122 1.27 4.22 12.04
C PHE A 122 2.56 3.39 11.93
N PHE A 123 3.00 2.80 13.05
CA PHE A 123 4.34 2.23 13.16
C PHE A 123 4.57 0.95 12.33
N ARG A 124 3.59 0.05 12.24
CA ARG A 124 3.71 -1.20 11.46
C ARG A 124 3.78 -0.91 9.97
N LEU A 125 2.94 0.01 9.49
CA LEU A 125 2.98 0.47 8.10
C LEU A 125 4.32 1.16 7.80
N ALA A 126 4.80 2.03 8.70
CA ALA A 126 6.09 2.68 8.55
C ALA A 126 7.24 1.66 8.41
N VAL A 127 7.25 0.59 9.21
CA VAL A 127 8.24 -0.48 9.09
C VAL A 127 8.18 -1.16 7.72
N LYS A 128 7.00 -1.38 7.13
CA LYS A 128 6.90 -1.94 5.78
C LYS A 128 7.46 -1.03 4.70
N LEU A 129 7.24 0.28 4.84
CA LEU A 129 7.79 1.27 3.94
C LEU A 129 9.32 1.33 4.04
N ASP A 130 9.89 1.24 5.24
CA ASP A 130 11.34 1.17 5.44
C ASP A 130 11.97 -0.08 4.80
N LEU A 131 11.35 -1.24 4.99
CA LEU A 131 11.83 -2.50 4.38
C LEU A 131 11.85 -2.41 2.85
N LEU A 132 10.90 -1.68 2.29
CA LEU A 132 10.83 -1.44 0.86
C LEU A 132 11.87 -0.42 0.37
N ALA A 133 12.07 0.66 1.13
CA ALA A 133 13.14 1.62 0.86
C ALA A 133 14.51 0.91 0.85
N GLU A 134 14.75 0.00 1.79
CA GLU A 134 15.99 -0.79 1.84
C GLU A 134 16.08 -1.82 0.71
N HIS A 135 14.97 -2.41 0.28
CA HIS A 135 14.95 -3.26 -0.91
C HIS A 135 15.44 -2.51 -2.15
N PHE A 136 14.88 -1.32 -2.43
CA PHE A 136 15.30 -0.52 -3.58
C PHE A 136 16.71 0.04 -3.45
N ARG A 137 17.14 0.43 -2.24
CA ARG A 137 18.53 0.85 -2.00
C ARG A 137 19.52 -0.26 -2.31
N ARG A 138 19.20 -1.51 -2.00
CA ARG A 138 20.04 -2.68 -2.35
C ARG A 138 20.04 -2.93 -3.86
N GLU A 139 18.90 -2.80 -4.51
CA GLU A 139 18.80 -3.02 -5.96
C GLU A 139 19.59 -1.97 -6.75
N SER A 140 19.46 -0.68 -6.39
CA SER A 140 20.26 0.42 -6.96
C SER A 140 21.76 0.14 -6.89
N LYS A 141 22.25 -0.32 -5.73
CA LYS A 141 23.67 -0.68 -5.54
C LYS A 141 24.11 -1.88 -6.40
N ARG A 142 23.23 -2.86 -6.62
CA ARG A 142 23.52 -4.02 -7.48
C ARG A 142 23.65 -3.59 -8.94
N ILE A 143 22.70 -2.79 -9.43
CA ILE A 143 22.70 -2.28 -10.80
C ILE A 143 23.95 -1.42 -11.03
N HIS A 144 24.23 -0.47 -10.14
CA HIS A 144 25.41 0.38 -10.26
C HIS A 144 26.72 -0.41 -10.34
N LYS A 145 26.85 -1.51 -9.58
CA LYS A 145 28.01 -2.40 -9.64
C LYS A 145 28.12 -3.12 -10.99
N THR A 146 27.01 -3.61 -11.54
CA THR A 146 26.99 -4.34 -12.81
C THR A 146 27.20 -3.44 -14.03
N SER A 147 26.88 -2.15 -13.92
CA SER A 147 27.05 -1.17 -15.01
C SER A 147 28.43 -0.52 -15.06
N GLY A 148 29.26 -0.76 -14.03
CA GLY A 148 30.65 -0.29 -13.97
C GLY A 148 31.70 -1.32 -14.39
N ASP A 149 31.27 -2.55 -14.73
CA ASP A 149 32.09 -3.65 -15.28
C ASP A 149 31.91 -3.73 -16.81
#